data_AF-A0A8C6UQ94-F1
#
_entry.id   AF-A0A8C6UQ94-F1
#
_cell.length_a   1.000
_cell.length_b   1.000
_cell.length_c   1.000
_cell.angle_alpha   90.00
_cell.angle_beta   90.00
_cell.angle_gamma   90.00
#
_symmetry.space_group_name_H-M   'P 1'
#
loop_
_entity.id
_entity.type
_entity.pdbx_description
1 polymer ?
#
loop_
_entity_poly.entity_id
_entity_poly.type
_entity_poly.pdbx_seq_one_letter_code
_entity_poly.pdbx_strand_id
1 'polypeptide(L)'
;MEKRRSDCPALPPGWKKEEVIRKSGLSAGKSDVYYYSPSGKKFRSKPQLVRFLGNAVDLSYFDFRTGKTIAGNTRASRDKREARPEPPRRWPLVRRRASIYHNKPLFWEKRLKGLRSSDVTEESLRAMDLPRACIGPDPSEDCLLWAIASALHLSSAPISGQSTSAEKNPGVWINASQPPCRSFSVTEQHIREQELVVDRARRSLEEALTADTLARIAQTKRETGVKERRTR
;
A
#
# COMPACT_ATOMS: atom_id res chain seq x y z
N MET A 1 -19.76 -0.23 33.77
CA MET A 1 -19.63 -0.45 32.31
C MET A 1 -18.82 -1.70 32.09
N GLU A 2 -19.46 -2.81 31.73
CA GLU A 2 -18.76 -4.05 31.38
C GLU A 2 -17.83 -3.81 30.19
N LYS A 3 -16.55 -4.15 30.38
CA LYS A 3 -15.55 -4.09 29.31
C LYS A 3 -15.80 -5.29 28.40
N ARG A 4 -16.38 -5.07 27.22
CA ARG A 4 -16.53 -6.13 26.22
C ARG A 4 -15.16 -6.51 25.68
N ARG A 5 -14.59 -7.56 26.27
CA ARG A 5 -13.36 -8.20 25.82
C ARG A 5 -13.74 -9.43 25.01
N SER A 6 -13.19 -9.54 23.82
CA SER A 6 -13.42 -10.68 22.93
C SER A 6 -12.13 -11.50 22.80
N ASP A 7 -12.24 -12.82 22.73
CA ASP A 7 -11.08 -13.67 22.49
C ASP A 7 -10.52 -13.43 21.08
N CYS A 8 -9.19 -13.52 20.95
CA CYS A 8 -8.50 -13.31 19.67
C CYS A 8 -7.83 -14.61 19.22
N PRO A 9 -8.45 -15.40 18.32
CA PRO A 9 -7.91 -16.71 17.91
C PRO A 9 -6.64 -16.61 17.07
N ALA A 10 -6.29 -15.40 16.60
CA ALA A 10 -5.04 -15.14 15.89
C ALA A 10 -3.82 -14.99 16.82
N LEU A 11 -4.04 -14.96 18.13
CA LEU A 11 -3.00 -14.96 19.16
C LEU A 11 -3.08 -16.27 19.97
N PRO A 12 -2.05 -16.59 20.79
CA PRO A 12 -2.09 -17.77 21.64
C PRO A 12 -3.35 -17.82 22.52
N PRO A 13 -3.73 -19.01 23.03
CA PRO A 13 -4.87 -19.14 23.92
C PRO A 13 -4.80 -18.19 25.13
N GLY A 14 -5.96 -17.64 25.52
CA GLY A 14 -6.10 -16.73 26.65
C GLY A 14 -5.81 -15.24 26.35
N TRP A 15 -5.46 -14.90 25.11
CA TRP A 15 -5.34 -13.51 24.67
C TRP A 15 -6.70 -12.87 24.36
N LYS A 16 -6.93 -11.67 24.90
CA LYS A 16 -8.20 -10.93 24.73
C LYS A 16 -7.98 -9.58 24.06
N LYS A 17 -8.92 -9.18 23.21
CA LYS A 17 -8.99 -7.88 22.53
C LYS A 17 -10.10 -7.02 23.14
N GLU A 18 -9.81 -5.74 23.36
CA GLU A 18 -10.78 -4.75 23.84
C GLU A 18 -10.76 -3.55 22.88
N GLU A 19 -11.93 -3.13 22.40
CA GLU A 19 -12.08 -1.91 21.60
C GLU A 19 -12.81 -0.85 22.42
N VAL A 20 -12.17 0.31 22.60
CA VAL A 20 -12.65 1.38 23.47
C VAL A 20 -12.89 2.63 22.62
N ILE A 21 -14.13 3.11 22.61
CA ILE A 21 -14.50 4.36 21.93
C ILE A 21 -14.15 5.54 22.84
N ARG A 22 -13.46 6.54 22.27
CA ARG A 22 -13.12 7.79 22.96
C ARG A 22 -14.38 8.62 23.19
N LYS A 23 -14.59 9.05 24.44
CA LYS A 23 -15.81 9.77 24.84
C LYS A 23 -15.75 11.29 24.65
N SER A 24 -14.55 11.87 24.60
CA SER A 24 -14.36 13.33 24.61
C SER A 24 -13.13 13.79 23.80
N GLY A 25 -13.07 15.10 23.53
CA GLY A 25 -12.00 15.77 22.77
C GLY A 25 -12.15 15.68 21.25
N LEU A 26 -11.19 16.23 20.51
CA LEU A 26 -11.18 16.30 19.03
C LEU A 26 -11.20 14.93 18.32
N SER A 27 -11.01 13.84 19.08
CA SER A 27 -11.05 12.47 18.57
C SER A 27 -12.17 11.63 19.18
N ALA A 28 -13.15 12.26 19.82
CA ALA A 28 -14.36 11.61 20.29
C ALA A 28 -15.02 10.80 19.15
N GLY A 29 -15.53 9.62 19.47
CA GLY A 29 -16.10 8.68 18.50
C GLY A 29 -15.09 7.77 17.81
N LYS A 30 -13.78 8.07 17.81
CA LYS A 30 -12.75 7.14 17.33
C LYS A 30 -12.50 6.02 18.36
N SER A 31 -12.13 4.84 17.86
CA SER A 31 -11.82 3.68 18.72
C SER A 31 -10.33 3.39 18.83
N ASP A 32 -9.90 3.06 20.04
CA ASP A 32 -8.60 2.48 20.35
C ASP A 32 -8.74 0.99 20.61
N VAL A 33 -7.75 0.22 20.16
CA VAL A 33 -7.71 -1.24 20.34
C VAL A 33 -6.61 -1.60 21.32
N TYR A 34 -6.94 -2.47 22.27
CA TYR A 34 -6.02 -3.01 23.27
C TYR A 34 -6.03 -4.53 23.26
N TYR A 35 -4.88 -5.12 23.53
CA TYR A 35 -4.76 -6.57 23.78
C TYR A 35 -4.34 -6.82 25.21
N TYR A 36 -4.79 -7.95 25.75
CA TYR A 36 -4.49 -8.41 27.09
C TYR A 36 -3.88 -9.82 27.01
N SER A 37 -2.73 -10.00 27.63
CA SER A 37 -2.15 -11.33 27.81
C SER A 37 -3.01 -12.17 28.76
N PRO A 38 -2.82 -13.50 28.81
CA PRO A 38 -3.44 -14.36 29.82
C PRO A 38 -3.14 -13.91 31.26
N SER A 39 -1.98 -13.27 31.47
CA SER A 39 -1.57 -12.65 32.74
C SER A 39 -2.18 -11.25 33.00
N GLY A 40 -3.04 -10.75 32.11
CA GLY A 40 -3.72 -9.45 32.24
C GLY A 40 -2.88 -8.24 31.82
N LYS A 41 -1.68 -8.41 31.27
CA LYS A 41 -0.83 -7.31 30.80
C LYS A 41 -1.45 -6.64 29.57
N LYS A 42 -1.56 -5.32 29.60
CA LYS A 42 -2.20 -4.51 28.53
C LYS A 42 -1.19 -4.07 27.47
N PHE A 43 -1.55 -4.23 26.20
CA PHE A 43 -0.77 -3.84 25.03
C PHE A 43 -1.57 -2.84 24.18
N ARG A 44 -0.91 -1.78 23.73
CA ARG A 44 -1.54 -0.65 23.00
C ARG A 44 -1.07 -0.50 21.55
N SER A 45 -0.08 -1.30 21.13
CA SER A 45 0.44 -1.24 19.76
C SER A 45 1.02 -2.58 19.29
N LYS A 46 1.07 -2.78 17.97
CA LYS A 46 1.67 -3.98 17.34
C LYS A 46 3.14 -4.17 17.73
N PRO A 47 4.02 -3.15 17.68
CA PRO A 47 5.42 -3.33 18.08
C PRO A 47 5.59 -3.75 19.53
N GLN A 48 4.73 -3.25 20.44
CA GLN A 48 4.76 -3.65 21.85
C GLN A 48 4.39 -5.13 22.02
N LEU A 49 3.42 -5.61 21.24
CA LEU A 49 2.97 -7.00 21.22
C LEU A 49 4.07 -7.93 20.67
N VAL A 50 4.71 -7.54 19.56
CA VAL A 50 5.83 -8.26 18.93
C VAL A 50 7.01 -8.41 19.89
N ARG A 51 7.40 -7.33 20.59
CA ARG A 51 8.50 -7.41 21.57
C ARG A 51 8.22 -8.36 22.73
N PHE A 52 6.96 -8.47 23.13
CA PHE A 52 6.56 -9.33 24.26
C PHE A 52 6.43 -10.80 23.87
N LEU A 53 5.88 -11.08 22.70
CA LEU A 53 5.76 -12.45 22.18
C LEU A 53 7.06 -12.96 21.53
N GLY A 54 7.95 -12.05 21.13
CA GLY A 54 9.23 -12.38 20.51
C GLY A 54 9.06 -13.28 19.29
N ASN A 55 9.86 -14.35 19.23
CA ASN A 55 9.85 -15.32 18.14
C ASN A 55 8.81 -16.44 18.34
N ALA A 56 8.00 -16.41 19.41
CA ALA A 56 7.03 -17.46 19.69
C ALA A 56 5.83 -17.45 18.71
N VAL A 57 5.52 -16.29 18.12
CA VAL A 57 4.38 -16.10 17.21
C VAL A 57 4.77 -15.13 16.10
N ASP A 58 4.62 -15.54 14.83
CA ASP A 58 4.81 -14.63 13.70
C ASP A 58 3.61 -13.69 13.54
N LEU A 59 3.82 -12.42 13.86
CA LEU A 59 2.82 -11.37 13.72
C LEU A 59 2.98 -10.55 12.44
N SER A 60 3.80 -10.99 11.48
CA SER A 60 4.04 -10.25 10.23
C SER A 60 2.73 -9.92 9.51
N TYR A 61 1.83 -10.89 9.39
CA TYR A 61 0.54 -10.77 8.70
C TYR A 61 -0.66 -10.46 9.63
N PHE A 62 -0.38 -10.17 10.90
CA PHE A 62 -1.40 -9.82 11.89
C PHE A 62 -1.76 -8.33 11.79
N ASP A 63 -3.05 -8.03 11.61
CA ASP A 63 -3.56 -6.66 11.70
C ASP A 63 -4.02 -6.35 13.13
N PHE A 64 -3.35 -5.40 13.76
CA PHE A 64 -3.60 -5.01 15.15
C PHE A 64 -4.99 -4.41 15.37
N ARG A 65 -5.54 -3.69 14.38
CA ARG A 65 -6.85 -3.04 14.54
C ARG A 65 -7.99 -4.05 14.41
N THR A 66 -7.93 -4.92 13.41
CA THR A 66 -8.98 -5.93 13.19
C THR A 66 -8.82 -7.15 14.10
N GLY A 67 -7.59 -7.50 14.49
CA GLY A 67 -7.29 -8.70 15.28
C GLY A 67 -7.37 -9.99 14.48
N LYS A 68 -7.18 -9.90 13.15
CA LYS A 68 -7.23 -11.03 12.20
C LYS A 68 -5.90 -11.15 11.45
N THR A 69 -5.55 -12.37 11.07
CA THR A 69 -4.46 -12.61 10.10
C THR A 69 -5.00 -12.47 8.68
N ILE A 70 -4.22 -11.85 7.80
CA ILE A 70 -4.66 -11.51 6.42
C ILE A 70 -4.80 -12.76 5.51
N ALA A 71 -4.44 -13.96 6.00
CA ALA A 71 -4.49 -15.22 5.25
C ALA A 71 -5.81 -16.02 5.34
N GLY A 72 -6.85 -15.48 5.99
CA GLY A 72 -8.04 -16.25 6.40
C GLY A 72 -9.26 -16.24 5.47
N ASN A 73 -9.13 -16.01 4.16
CA ASN A 73 -10.28 -15.98 3.24
C ASN A 73 -10.29 -17.08 2.17
N THR A 74 -9.57 -18.18 2.38
CA THR A 74 -9.74 -19.38 1.54
C THR A 74 -10.50 -20.44 2.33
N ARG A 75 -11.59 -20.95 1.71
CA ARG A 75 -12.38 -22.14 2.09
C ARG A 75 -13.58 -21.90 3.02
N ALA A 76 -14.68 -21.42 2.42
CA ALA A 76 -16.02 -21.98 2.59
C ALA A 76 -17.04 -21.19 1.75
N SER A 77 -17.09 -21.44 0.44
CA SER A 77 -18.38 -21.51 -0.27
C SER A 77 -18.17 -22.27 -1.58
N ARG A 78 -19.10 -23.17 -1.82
CA ARG A 78 -19.08 -24.30 -2.74
C ARG A 78 -19.99 -23.95 -3.91
N ASP A 79 -19.56 -24.37 -5.10
CA ASP A 79 -20.36 -24.65 -6.30
C ASP A 79 -21.18 -23.55 -6.98
N LYS A 80 -21.13 -23.63 -8.33
CA LYS A 80 -21.97 -22.97 -9.33
C LYS A 80 -21.79 -21.46 -9.53
N ARG A 81 -20.99 -21.09 -10.54
CA ARG A 81 -21.47 -20.61 -11.85
C ARG A 81 -20.29 -20.22 -12.75
N GLU A 82 -20.10 -21.05 -13.76
CA GLU A 82 -20.02 -20.70 -15.20
C GLU A 82 -19.19 -19.49 -15.65
N ALA A 83 -18.33 -19.76 -16.63
CA ALA A 83 -17.33 -18.90 -17.22
C ALA A 83 -17.86 -17.54 -17.70
N ARG A 84 -17.19 -16.46 -17.27
CA ARG A 84 -17.25 -15.13 -17.90
C ARG A 84 -15.82 -14.67 -18.20
N PRO A 85 -15.53 -14.09 -19.38
CA PRO A 85 -14.16 -13.73 -19.74
C PRO A 85 -13.63 -12.59 -18.86
N GLU A 86 -12.34 -12.68 -18.55
CA GLU A 86 -11.53 -11.77 -17.74
C GLU A 86 -11.69 -10.28 -18.13
N PRO A 87 -11.97 -9.36 -17.19
CA PRO A 87 -11.82 -7.92 -17.43
C PRO A 87 -10.35 -7.50 -17.36
N PRO A 88 -9.93 -6.43 -18.06
CA PRO A 88 -8.52 -6.07 -18.16
C PRO A 88 -7.93 -5.69 -16.81
N ARG A 89 -6.72 -6.21 -16.57
CA ARG A 89 -5.86 -6.06 -15.38
C ARG A 89 -6.09 -4.75 -14.62
N ARG A 90 -6.99 -4.79 -13.64
CA ARG A 90 -7.10 -3.77 -12.59
C ARG A 90 -6.06 -4.11 -11.54
N TRP A 91 -5.09 -3.22 -11.34
CA TRP A 91 -4.06 -3.35 -10.32
C TRP A 91 -4.70 -3.69 -8.96
N PRO A 92 -4.20 -4.68 -8.22
CA PRO A 92 -4.76 -4.99 -6.91
C PRO A 92 -4.48 -3.81 -6.00
N LEU A 93 -5.54 -3.28 -5.38
CA LEU A 93 -5.49 -2.37 -4.23
C LEU A 93 -4.86 -3.09 -3.04
N VAL A 94 -3.56 -3.36 -3.14
CA VAL A 94 -2.74 -3.85 -2.05
C VAL A 94 -2.52 -2.64 -1.15
N ARG A 95 -3.24 -2.63 -0.02
CA ARG A 95 -2.87 -1.89 1.20
C ARG A 95 -1.53 -2.42 1.72
N ARG A 96 -0.46 -2.22 0.97
CA ARG A 96 0.90 -2.14 1.51
C ARG A 96 1.15 -0.67 1.71
N ARG A 97 1.53 -0.34 2.94
CA ARG A 97 2.20 0.92 3.28
C ARG A 97 3.59 0.85 2.63
N ALA A 98 3.61 0.81 1.30
CA ALA A 98 4.80 0.87 0.50
C ALA A 98 5.32 2.29 0.66
N SER A 99 6.56 2.37 1.12
CA SER A 99 7.38 3.56 1.19
C SER A 99 7.04 4.52 0.04
N ILE A 100 6.32 5.58 0.35
CA ILE A 100 5.86 6.58 -0.62
C ILE A 100 6.99 7.61 -0.89
N TYR A 101 8.24 7.20 -0.75
CA TYR A 101 9.42 8.06 -0.80
C TYR A 101 10.40 7.67 -1.90
N HIS A 102 9.91 7.15 -3.02
CA HIS A 102 10.67 7.14 -4.26
C HIS A 102 9.77 7.58 -5.42
N ASN A 103 10.00 8.82 -5.88
CA ASN A 103 9.53 9.41 -7.13
C ASN A 103 8.02 9.38 -7.40
N LYS A 104 7.25 10.14 -6.61
CA LYS A 104 5.90 10.55 -7.01
C LYS A 104 5.99 11.67 -8.06
N PRO A 105 5.46 11.50 -9.29
CA PRO A 105 5.36 12.60 -10.25
C PRO A 105 4.49 13.72 -9.64
N LEU A 106 4.93 14.98 -9.72
CA LEU A 106 4.26 16.09 -9.02
C LEU A 106 2.81 16.28 -9.44
N PHE A 107 2.42 15.81 -10.63
CA PHE A 107 1.08 15.96 -11.20
C PHE A 107 0.33 14.63 -11.26
N TRP A 108 0.52 13.76 -10.27
CA TRP A 108 -0.30 12.54 -10.13
C TRP A 108 -1.80 12.86 -10.12
N GLU A 109 -2.17 14.07 -9.69
CA GLU A 109 -3.53 14.64 -9.77
C GLU A 109 -4.10 14.69 -11.19
N LYS A 110 -3.26 14.85 -12.23
CA LYS A 110 -3.73 14.76 -13.62
C LYS A 110 -4.32 13.38 -13.95
N ARG A 111 -3.92 12.32 -13.23
CA ARG A 111 -4.51 10.98 -13.39
C ARG A 111 -5.92 10.87 -12.80
N LEU A 112 -6.34 11.85 -12.01
CA LEU A 112 -7.71 11.95 -11.49
C LEU A 112 -8.62 12.77 -12.41
N LYS A 113 -8.08 13.43 -13.45
CA LYS A 113 -8.87 14.17 -14.43
C LYS A 113 -9.93 13.28 -15.06
N GLY A 114 -11.19 13.73 -15.02
CA GLY A 114 -12.35 13.02 -15.56
C GLY A 114 -12.96 11.97 -14.64
N LEU A 115 -12.35 11.67 -13.48
CA LEU A 115 -12.97 10.82 -12.47
C LEU A 115 -13.86 11.66 -11.56
N ARG A 116 -15.15 11.30 -11.48
CA ARG A 116 -16.12 11.90 -10.57
C ARG A 116 -16.64 10.86 -9.59
N SER A 117 -16.95 11.27 -8.38
CA SER A 117 -17.65 10.41 -7.42
C SER A 117 -19.09 10.24 -7.85
N SER A 118 -19.57 9.01 -7.93
CA SER A 118 -20.97 8.68 -8.18
C SER A 118 -21.62 8.06 -6.94
N ASP A 119 -22.94 8.20 -6.83
CA ASP A 119 -23.76 7.48 -5.85
C ASP A 119 -23.97 6.01 -6.27
N VAL A 120 -24.61 5.21 -5.41
CA VAL A 120 -25.03 3.82 -5.67
C VAL A 120 -25.94 3.70 -6.91
N THR A 121 -26.56 4.80 -7.33
CA THR A 121 -27.36 4.93 -8.55
C THR A 121 -26.53 5.27 -9.80
N GLU A 122 -25.20 5.30 -9.68
CA GLU A 122 -24.25 5.76 -10.71
C GLU A 122 -24.40 7.23 -11.12
N GLU A 123 -25.24 8.01 -10.45
CA GLU A 123 -25.37 9.44 -10.69
C GLU A 123 -24.15 10.19 -10.14
N SER A 124 -23.53 11.03 -10.96
CA SER A 124 -22.39 11.84 -10.54
C SER A 124 -22.81 12.81 -9.45
N LEU A 125 -22.17 12.71 -8.28
CA LEU A 125 -22.33 13.68 -7.21
C LEU A 125 -21.88 15.06 -7.71
N ARG A 126 -22.67 16.09 -7.42
CA ARG A 126 -22.28 17.47 -7.72
C ARG A 126 -21.07 17.85 -6.87
N ALA A 127 -20.05 18.41 -7.51
CA ALA A 127 -18.94 19.04 -6.80
C ALA A 127 -19.44 20.29 -6.06
N MET A 128 -18.73 20.69 -4.99
CA MET A 128 -19.05 21.93 -4.29
C MET A 128 -18.61 23.14 -5.12
N ASP A 129 -19.44 24.18 -5.18
CA ASP A 129 -19.10 25.43 -5.84
C ASP A 129 -17.96 26.13 -5.09
N LEU A 130 -16.84 26.38 -5.77
CA LEU A 130 -15.68 27.05 -5.20
C LEU A 130 -15.61 28.51 -5.67
N PRO A 131 -15.14 29.46 -4.83
CA PRO A 131 -14.98 30.85 -5.25
C PRO A 131 -14.07 30.96 -6.49
N ARG A 132 -14.48 31.76 -7.49
CA ARG A 132 -13.72 32.02 -8.74
C ARG A 132 -12.47 32.86 -8.51
N ALA A 133 -11.51 32.35 -7.74
CA ALA A 133 -10.26 33.04 -7.41
C ALA A 133 -9.00 32.29 -7.86
N CYS A 134 -9.14 31.20 -8.61
CA CYS A 134 -7.99 30.35 -8.96
C CYS A 134 -7.41 30.68 -10.33
N ILE A 135 -6.18 31.19 -10.31
CA ILE A 135 -5.33 31.41 -11.47
C ILE A 135 -4.40 30.22 -11.59
N GLY A 136 -4.60 29.40 -12.62
CA GLY A 136 -3.79 28.22 -12.91
C GLY A 136 -4.03 27.75 -14.36
N PRO A 137 -3.18 26.88 -14.91
CA PRO A 137 -3.24 26.46 -16.31
C PRO A 137 -4.51 25.68 -16.68
N ASP A 138 -5.30 25.25 -15.68
CA ASP A 138 -6.64 24.69 -15.85
C ASP A 138 -7.52 25.27 -14.72
N PRO A 139 -8.39 26.26 -15.00
CA PRO A 139 -9.22 26.92 -13.98
C PRO A 139 -10.41 26.05 -13.55
N SER A 140 -10.46 24.77 -13.94
CA SER A 140 -11.48 23.83 -13.50
C SER A 140 -11.49 23.67 -11.97
N GLU A 141 -12.69 23.75 -11.39
CA GLU A 141 -12.93 23.55 -9.95
C GLU A 141 -12.44 22.18 -9.46
N ASP A 142 -12.54 21.16 -10.31
CA ASP A 142 -12.06 19.80 -10.02
C ASP A 142 -10.53 19.80 -9.81
N CYS A 143 -9.79 20.58 -10.61
CA CYS A 143 -8.34 20.68 -10.52
C CYS A 143 -7.92 21.37 -9.22
N LEU A 144 -8.66 22.40 -8.80
CA LEU A 144 -8.43 23.08 -7.54
C LEU A 144 -8.68 22.16 -6.34
N LEU A 145 -9.79 21.42 -6.37
CA LEU A 145 -10.14 20.51 -5.29
C LEU A 145 -9.10 19.40 -5.11
N TRP A 146 -8.61 18.80 -6.20
CA TRP A 146 -7.52 17.83 -6.13
C TRP A 146 -6.24 18.43 -5.58
N ALA A 147 -5.85 19.62 -6.03
CA ALA A 147 -4.66 20.31 -5.55
C ALA A 147 -4.73 20.60 -4.03
N ILE A 148 -5.87 21.08 -3.55
CA ILE A 148 -6.10 21.33 -2.11
C ILE A 148 -6.06 20.00 -1.34
N ALA A 149 -6.79 18.98 -1.80
CA ALA A 149 -6.84 17.68 -1.14
C ALA A 149 -5.46 17.03 -1.03
N SER A 150 -4.65 17.12 -2.09
CA SER A 150 -3.27 16.65 -2.11
C SER A 150 -2.38 17.44 -1.17
N ALA A 151 -2.46 18.77 -1.18
CA ALA A 151 -1.66 19.63 -0.32
C ALA A 151 -1.91 19.32 1.16
N LEU A 152 -3.18 19.13 1.55
CA LEU A 152 -3.58 18.70 2.89
C LEU A 152 -3.15 17.26 3.22
N HIS A 153 -3.16 16.37 2.22
CA HIS A 153 -2.72 14.98 2.40
C HIS A 153 -1.20 14.87 2.61
N LEU A 154 -0.43 15.70 1.89
CA LEU A 154 1.03 15.70 1.92
C LEU A 154 1.60 16.55 3.05
N SER A 155 0.88 17.58 3.49
CA SER A 155 1.35 18.51 4.51
C SER A 155 0.20 19.05 5.37
N SER A 156 0.48 19.30 6.64
CA SER A 156 -0.45 20.02 7.53
C SER A 156 -0.18 21.52 7.57
N ALA A 157 0.60 22.03 6.61
CA ALA A 157 0.94 23.45 6.54
C ALA A 157 -0.26 24.26 5.99
N PRO A 158 -0.40 25.54 6.38
CA PRO A 158 -1.38 26.43 5.76
C PRO A 158 -1.14 26.50 4.25
N ILE A 159 -2.21 26.36 3.47
CA ILE A 159 -2.16 26.55 2.02
C ILE A 159 -2.14 28.05 1.74
N SER A 160 -0.96 28.65 1.81
CA SER A 160 -0.71 29.97 1.21
C SER A 160 -0.63 29.78 -0.31
N GLY A 161 -1.32 30.61 -1.09
CA GLY A 161 -1.32 30.54 -2.56
C GLY A 161 0.09 30.59 -3.16
N GLN A 162 0.18 30.42 -4.49
CA GLN A 162 1.46 30.48 -5.20
C GLN A 162 2.14 31.84 -4.94
N SER A 163 3.21 31.87 -4.16
CA SER A 163 4.17 32.96 -4.22
C SER A 163 4.90 32.87 -5.57
N THR A 164 5.39 34.00 -6.07
CA THR A 164 5.97 34.29 -7.40
C THR A 164 7.13 33.37 -7.88
N SER A 165 7.37 32.23 -7.24
CA SER A 165 8.43 31.26 -7.55
C SER A 165 8.26 30.49 -8.86
N ALA A 166 7.05 30.40 -9.43
CA ALA A 166 6.84 29.70 -10.71
C ALA A 166 7.47 30.43 -11.92
N GLU A 167 7.53 31.77 -11.87
CA GLU A 167 8.15 32.61 -12.91
C GLU A 167 9.67 32.49 -12.95
N LYS A 168 10.30 32.10 -11.84
CA LYS A 168 11.77 32.03 -11.71
C LYS A 168 12.39 30.78 -12.34
N ASN A 169 11.58 29.86 -12.88
CA ASN A 169 12.08 28.60 -13.41
C ASN A 169 11.55 28.34 -14.84
N PRO A 170 12.07 29.08 -15.85
CA PRO A 170 11.61 29.00 -17.23
C PRO A 170 11.76 27.61 -17.85
N GLY A 171 12.64 26.76 -17.31
CA GLY A 171 12.82 25.37 -17.71
C GLY A 171 11.61 24.46 -17.49
N VAL A 172 10.68 24.87 -16.62
CA VAL A 172 9.40 24.17 -16.38
C VAL A 172 8.53 24.13 -17.64
N TRP A 173 8.71 25.10 -18.56
CA TRP A 173 7.89 25.27 -19.75
C TRP A 173 8.51 24.69 -21.03
N ILE A 174 9.75 24.19 -20.97
CA ILE A 174 10.47 23.65 -22.14
C ILE A 174 9.81 22.36 -22.66
N ASN A 175 9.16 21.60 -21.79
CA ASN A 175 8.47 20.38 -22.18
C ASN A 175 7.07 20.32 -21.55
N ALA A 176 6.08 20.88 -22.25
CA ALA A 176 4.68 20.89 -21.81
C ALA A 176 4.08 19.48 -21.63
N SER A 177 4.69 18.46 -22.25
CA SER A 177 4.29 17.05 -22.09
C SER A 177 4.91 16.38 -20.87
N GLN A 178 6.02 16.92 -20.35
CA GLN A 178 6.70 16.40 -19.18
C GLN A 178 6.06 17.02 -17.93
N PRO A 179 5.52 16.21 -17.01
CA PRO A 179 4.98 16.75 -15.77
C PRO A 179 6.12 17.45 -15.01
N PRO A 180 5.95 18.71 -14.59
CA PRO A 180 6.99 19.39 -13.84
C PRO A 180 7.40 18.52 -12.65
N CYS A 181 8.69 18.34 -12.46
CA CYS A 181 9.26 17.57 -11.36
C CYS A 181 9.84 18.55 -10.33
N ARG A 182 9.88 18.16 -9.05
CA ARG A 182 10.64 18.93 -8.05
C ARG A 182 12.09 18.84 -8.51
N SER A 183 12.81 19.95 -8.49
CA SER A 183 14.25 19.92 -8.74
C SER A 183 14.88 18.92 -7.77
N PHE A 184 15.43 17.83 -8.30
CA PHE A 184 16.16 16.86 -7.52
C PHE A 184 17.60 16.86 -8.03
N SER A 185 18.56 16.89 -7.12
CA SER A 185 19.97 16.71 -7.46
C SER A 185 20.29 15.22 -7.42
N VAL A 186 20.82 14.71 -8.52
CA VAL A 186 21.41 13.36 -8.54
C VAL A 186 22.78 13.45 -7.89
N THR A 187 22.97 12.74 -6.78
CA THR A 187 24.25 12.66 -6.08
C THR A 187 24.94 11.34 -6.43
N GLU A 188 26.27 11.29 -6.26
CA GLU A 188 27.06 10.05 -6.38
C GLU A 188 26.52 8.93 -5.49
N GLN A 189 25.96 9.28 -4.32
CA GLN A 189 25.32 8.29 -3.44
C GLN A 189 24.08 7.65 -4.08
N HIS A 190 23.21 8.45 -4.73
CA HIS A 190 22.04 7.91 -5.42
C HIS A 190 22.44 6.96 -6.57
N ILE A 191 23.53 7.26 -7.26
CA ILE A 191 24.06 6.41 -8.34
C ILE A 191 24.51 5.06 -7.76
N ARG A 192 25.35 5.08 -6.72
CA ARG A 192 25.85 3.85 -6.08
C ARG A 192 24.74 2.98 -5.50
N GLU A 193 23.73 3.59 -4.88
CA GLU A 193 22.56 2.86 -4.37
C GLU A 193 21.80 2.16 -5.50
N GLN A 194 21.61 2.85 -6.63
CA GLN A 194 20.94 2.28 -7.79
C GLN A 194 21.77 1.16 -8.45
N GLU A 195 23.09 1.32 -8.54
CA GLU A 195 24.01 0.28 -9.03
C GLU A 195 23.94 -0.97 -8.16
N LEU A 196 23.93 -0.82 -6.83
CA LEU A 196 23.81 -1.94 -5.90
C LEU A 196 22.49 -2.72 -6.10
N VAL A 197 21.39 -2.01 -6.37
CA VAL A 197 20.09 -2.64 -6.67
C VAL A 197 20.18 -3.46 -7.95
N VAL A 198 20.79 -2.91 -9.00
CA VAL A 198 20.97 -3.58 -10.29
C VAL A 198 21.85 -4.82 -10.13
N ASP A 199 22.97 -4.71 -9.41
CA ASP A 199 23.90 -5.82 -9.21
C ASP A 199 23.28 -6.95 -8.38
N ARG A 200 22.43 -6.61 -7.40
CA ARG A 200 21.68 -7.61 -6.65
C ARG A 200 20.67 -8.33 -7.55
N ALA A 201 19.98 -7.60 -8.42
CA ALA A 201 19.04 -8.18 -9.38
C ALA A 201 19.75 -9.09 -10.38
N ARG A 202 20.93 -8.70 -10.87
CA ARG A 202 21.76 -9.53 -11.76
C ARG A 202 22.21 -10.82 -11.09
N ARG A 203 22.75 -10.76 -9.86
CA ARG A 203 23.11 -11.95 -9.09
C ARG A 203 21.92 -12.88 -8.85
N SER A 204 20.78 -12.31 -8.48
CA SER A 204 19.55 -13.10 -8.30
C SER A 204 19.11 -13.80 -9.59
N LEU A 205 19.31 -13.18 -10.75
CA LEU A 205 19.00 -13.79 -12.04
C LEU A 205 19.97 -14.93 -12.36
N GLU A 206 21.27 -14.75 -12.10
CA GLU A 206 22.30 -15.77 -12.31
C GLU A 206 22.05 -17.02 -11.45
N GLU A 207 21.73 -16.83 -10.17
CA GLU A 207 21.34 -17.92 -9.25
C GLU A 207 20.09 -18.67 -9.74
N ALA A 208 19.10 -17.95 -10.26
CA ALA A 208 17.89 -18.58 -10.81
C ALA A 208 18.18 -19.39 -12.08
N LEU A 209 19.02 -18.87 -12.99
CA LEU A 209 19.41 -19.57 -14.21
C LEU A 209 20.26 -20.81 -13.93
N THR A 210 21.20 -20.72 -13.01
CA THR A 210 22.01 -21.87 -12.56
C THR A 210 21.12 -22.94 -11.90
N ALA A 211 20.15 -22.54 -11.06
CA ALA A 211 19.18 -23.48 -10.50
C ALA A 211 18.31 -24.16 -11.58
N ASP A 212 17.84 -23.43 -12.60
CA ASP A 212 17.05 -23.99 -13.71
C ASP A 212 17.86 -25.01 -14.51
N THR A 213 19.12 -24.69 -14.85
CA THR A 213 20.00 -25.62 -15.59
C THR A 213 20.27 -26.90 -14.79
N LEU A 214 20.55 -26.79 -13.48
CA LEU A 214 20.72 -27.96 -12.60
C LEU A 214 19.44 -28.80 -12.50
N ALA A 215 18.27 -28.16 -12.41
CA ALA A 215 16.99 -28.84 -12.36
C ALA A 215 16.72 -29.65 -13.63
N ARG A 216 17.00 -29.08 -14.82
CA ARG A 216 16.88 -29.79 -16.11
C ARG A 216 17.83 -30.99 -16.20
N ILE A 217 19.08 -30.84 -15.76
CA ILE A 217 20.05 -31.96 -15.73
C ILE A 217 19.58 -33.06 -14.76
N ALA A 218 19.01 -32.71 -13.62
CA ALA A 218 18.47 -33.69 -12.67
C ALA A 218 17.25 -34.42 -13.24
N GLN A 219 16.39 -33.74 -13.99
CA GLN A 219 15.24 -34.34 -14.69
C GLN A 219 15.69 -35.34 -15.75
N THR A 220 16.64 -34.95 -16.63
CA THR A 220 17.14 -35.86 -17.68
C THR A 220 17.81 -37.10 -17.10
N LYS A 221 18.60 -36.97 -16.02
CA LYS A 221 19.20 -38.12 -15.31
C LYS A 221 18.15 -39.06 -14.69
N ARG A 222 17.04 -38.53 -14.17
CA ARG A 222 15.94 -39.36 -13.64
C ARG A 222 15.24 -40.11 -14.77
N GLU A 223 14.99 -39.46 -15.90
CA GLU A 223 14.34 -40.08 -17.05
C GLU A 223 15.19 -41.18 -17.70
N THR A 224 16.51 -41.00 -17.83
CA THR A 224 17.41 -42.04 -18.35
C THR A 224 17.50 -43.24 -17.42
N GLY A 225 17.64 -43.01 -16.10
CA GLY A 225 17.70 -44.08 -15.11
C GLY A 225 16.40 -44.90 -14.98
N VAL A 226 15.23 -44.30 -15.26
CA VAL A 226 13.94 -45.03 -15.29
C VAL A 226 13.82 -45.90 -16.55
N LYS A 227 14.32 -45.44 -17.70
CA LYS A 227 14.31 -46.23 -18.94
C LYS A 227 15.22 -47.46 -18.83
N GLU A 228 16.41 -47.29 -18.26
CA GLU A 228 17.41 -48.36 -18.14
C GLU A 228 16.99 -49.48 -17.16
N ARG A 229 16.17 -49.14 -16.16
CA ARG A 229 15.55 -50.12 -15.23
C ARG A 229 14.35 -50.87 -15.80
N ARG A 230 13.76 -50.40 -16.91
CA ARG A 230 12.66 -51.09 -17.60
C ARG A 230 13.14 -52.04 -18.69
N THR A 231 14.40 -51.94 -19.10
CA THR A 231 15.03 -52.76 -20.15
C THR A 231 15.88 -53.91 -19.58
N ARG A 232 15.85 -54.14 -18.27
CA ARG A 232 16.41 -55.32 -17.59
C ARG A 232 15.27 -56.09 -16.93
#